data_AF-A0A1X2D196-F1
#
_entry.id   AF-A0A1X2D196-F1
#
_cell.length_a   1.000
_cell.length_b   1.000
_cell.length_c   1.000
_cell.angle_alpha   90.00
_cell.angle_beta   90.00
_cell.angle_gamma   90.00
#
_symmetry.space_group_name_H-M   'P 1'
#
loop_
_entity.id
_entity.type
_entity.pdbx_description
1 polymer ?
#
loop_
_entity_poly.entity_id
_entity_poly.type
_entity_poly.pdbx_seq_one_letter_code
_entity_poly.pdbx_strand_id
1 'polypeptide(L)'
;MAGLRRSCAVVALVVTAVTLAACTAVVPGRAVRAAGRSPTPISARDLLLHDGDRTPLGPAAAMEVGGNYFTSARPPECSAALLFKGSPLRPPGSSDFAESAYRVDGPALYAESVDVYSNSLNPHDVVWTGFRAVSGCHGEAIPVSPSGAFAPMQLSEFAIPEDGVLAWTMTHPNWTCSYGLAVVPQVALLISACDSAPGFPVAEWSAKRKAQIDART
;
A
#
# COMPACT_ATOMS: atom_id res chain seq x y z
N MET A 1 -105.99 6.28 25.05
CA MET A 1 -105.59 7.71 25.02
C MET A 1 -105.18 8.06 23.60
N ALA A 2 -105.69 9.21 23.13
CA ALA A 2 -105.37 10.04 21.96
C ALA A 2 -104.31 9.55 20.94
N GLY A 3 -104.42 9.73 19.63
CA GLY A 3 -105.20 10.71 18.87
C GLY A 3 -104.37 11.17 17.66
N LEU A 4 -105.01 11.19 16.50
CA LEU A 4 -104.74 11.93 15.26
C LEU A 4 -103.50 12.86 15.11
N ARG A 5 -102.91 12.75 13.90
CA ARG A 5 -102.69 13.81 12.87
C ARG A 5 -101.36 14.59 12.78
N ARG A 6 -101.02 14.79 11.49
CA ARG A 6 -100.43 15.98 10.82
C ARG A 6 -98.95 16.24 11.13
N SER A 7 -98.16 16.87 10.28
CA SER A 7 -98.09 17.20 8.84
C SER A 7 -96.90 18.16 8.75
N CYS A 8 -96.11 18.05 7.68
CA CYS A 8 -95.36 19.11 6.99
C CYS A 8 -94.42 20.10 7.71
N ALA A 9 -93.24 20.20 7.08
CA ALA A 9 -92.43 21.40 6.84
C ALA A 9 -91.51 21.85 8.01
N VAL A 10 -90.31 22.42 7.85
CA VAL A 10 -89.75 23.34 6.84
C VAL A 10 -88.20 23.26 6.91
N VAL A 11 -87.54 23.05 5.76
CA VAL A 11 -86.40 23.80 5.15
C VAL A 11 -85.45 24.65 6.03
N ALA A 12 -84.12 24.42 5.89
CA ALA A 12 -83.05 25.45 5.71
C ALA A 12 -81.66 24.74 5.62
N LEU A 13 -80.98 24.64 4.46
CA LEU A 13 -80.02 25.57 3.80
C LEU A 13 -78.70 25.82 4.56
N VAL A 14 -77.55 25.43 3.96
CA VAL A 14 -76.17 26.03 3.91
C VAL A 14 -75.22 24.91 3.40
N VAL A 15 -74.82 24.81 2.12
CA VAL A 15 -73.78 25.56 1.35
C VAL A 15 -72.31 25.24 1.76
N THR A 16 -71.62 24.56 0.84
CA THR A 16 -70.17 24.51 0.51
C THR A 16 -69.13 23.94 1.50
N ALA A 17 -68.36 22.93 1.06
CA ALA A 17 -66.99 23.14 0.56
C ALA A 17 -66.37 21.83 0.01
N VAL A 18 -65.82 21.93 -1.20
CA VAL A 18 -64.98 20.92 -1.85
C VAL A 18 -63.60 20.94 -1.21
N THR A 19 -63.08 19.78 -0.78
CA THR A 19 -61.63 19.55 -0.67
C THR A 19 -61.27 18.16 -1.19
N LEU A 20 -60.88 18.13 -2.46
CA LEU A 20 -60.07 17.06 -3.04
C LEU A 20 -58.69 17.09 -2.37
N ALA A 21 -58.47 16.23 -1.38
CA ALA A 21 -57.13 15.92 -0.89
C ALA A 21 -56.78 14.51 -1.37
N ALA A 22 -56.34 14.41 -2.63
CA ALA A 22 -55.64 13.24 -3.12
C ALA A 22 -54.32 13.13 -2.36
N CYS A 23 -54.14 12.04 -1.62
CA CYS A 23 -52.93 11.72 -0.89
C CYS A 23 -51.75 11.60 -1.87
N THR A 24 -50.91 12.62 -1.96
CA THR A 24 -49.57 12.47 -2.55
C THR A 24 -48.73 11.68 -1.54
N ALA A 25 -48.65 10.36 -1.73
CA ALA A 25 -47.68 9.54 -1.02
C ALA A 25 -46.28 10.02 -1.44
N VAL A 26 -45.60 10.73 -0.56
CA VAL A 26 -44.19 11.09 -0.71
C VAL A 26 -43.40 9.79 -0.63
N VAL A 27 -42.96 9.27 -1.77
CA VAL A 27 -41.99 8.17 -1.82
C VAL A 27 -40.64 8.77 -1.40
N PRO A 28 -40.03 8.33 -0.29
CA PRO A 28 -38.68 8.76 0.05
C PRO A 28 -37.74 8.25 -1.05
N GLY A 29 -37.28 9.16 -1.90
CA GLY A 29 -36.21 8.88 -2.84
C GLY A 29 -34.96 8.51 -2.06
N ARG A 30 -34.52 7.26 -2.18
CA ARG A 30 -33.20 6.85 -1.70
C ARG A 30 -32.18 7.64 -2.52
N ALA A 31 -31.35 8.45 -1.87
CA ALA A 31 -30.26 9.12 -2.55
C ALA A 31 -29.34 8.06 -3.18
N VAL A 32 -29.42 7.91 -4.51
CA VAL A 32 -28.45 7.14 -5.27
C VAL A 32 -27.25 8.07 -5.44
N ARG A 33 -26.14 7.76 -4.76
CA ARG A 33 -24.86 8.42 -5.05
C ARG A 33 -24.57 8.21 -6.55
N ALA A 34 -24.25 9.31 -7.25
CA ALA A 34 -23.79 9.24 -8.62
C ALA A 34 -22.61 8.25 -8.70
N ALA A 35 -22.76 7.18 -9.47
CA ALA A 35 -21.67 6.33 -9.90
C ALA A 35 -20.88 7.14 -10.94
N GLY A 36 -19.76 7.75 -10.54
CA GLY A 36 -19.07 8.63 -11.48
C GLY A 36 -17.94 9.47 -10.90
N ARG A 37 -17.20 8.94 -9.93
CA ARG A 37 -15.80 9.35 -9.82
C ARG A 37 -14.99 8.08 -9.97
N SER A 38 -14.46 7.87 -11.18
CA SER A 38 -13.36 6.92 -11.35
C SER A 38 -12.32 7.28 -10.28
N PRO A 39 -11.85 6.32 -9.48
CA PRO A 39 -10.76 6.58 -8.55
C PRO A 39 -9.66 7.29 -9.33
N THR A 40 -9.23 8.45 -8.86
CA THR A 40 -8.05 9.09 -9.43
C THR A 40 -6.91 8.09 -9.34
N PRO A 41 -6.19 7.78 -10.44
CA PRO A 41 -5.04 6.90 -10.38
C PRO A 41 -4.09 7.41 -9.31
N ILE A 42 -3.73 6.55 -8.38
CA ILE A 42 -2.81 6.90 -7.29
C ILE A 42 -1.40 6.90 -7.87
N SER A 43 -0.67 8.00 -7.66
CA SER A 43 0.74 8.04 -8.06
C SER A 43 1.59 7.21 -7.11
N ALA A 44 2.62 6.54 -7.65
CA ALA A 44 3.63 5.85 -6.86
C ALA A 44 4.29 6.78 -5.84
N ARG A 45 4.49 8.06 -6.20
CA ARG A 45 5.10 9.05 -5.32
C ARG A 45 4.24 9.36 -4.09
N ASP A 46 2.92 9.38 -4.26
CA ASP A 46 2.02 9.62 -3.14
C ASP A 46 2.05 8.46 -2.14
N LEU A 47 2.38 7.24 -2.58
CA LEU A 47 2.44 6.04 -1.75
C LEU A 47 3.72 5.90 -0.92
N LEU A 48 4.78 6.63 -1.29
CA LEU A 48 6.00 6.74 -0.49
C LEU A 48 5.72 7.43 0.87
N LEU A 49 6.64 7.27 1.81
CA LEU A 49 6.60 8.02 3.07
C LEU A 49 6.79 9.51 2.81
N HIS A 50 6.11 10.33 3.61
CA HIS A 50 6.23 11.78 3.63
C HIS A 50 7.15 12.23 4.75
N ASP A 51 7.65 13.46 4.65
CA ASP A 51 8.46 14.06 5.70
C ASP A 51 7.71 14.08 7.05
N GLY A 52 8.38 13.57 8.09
CA GLY A 52 7.85 13.44 9.44
C GLY A 52 7.11 12.12 9.71
N ASP A 53 6.88 11.28 8.69
CA ASP A 53 6.32 9.94 8.91
C ASP A 53 7.25 9.11 9.81
N ARG A 54 6.68 8.38 10.77
CA ARG A 54 7.47 7.59 11.72
C ARG A 54 7.88 6.24 11.14
N THR A 55 9.19 6.01 11.08
CA THR A 55 9.80 4.71 10.76
C THR A 55 10.44 4.09 12.00
N PRO A 56 10.83 2.80 11.98
CA PRO A 56 11.62 2.20 13.05
C PRO A 56 12.98 2.90 13.30
N LEU A 57 13.51 3.64 12.31
CA LEU A 57 14.78 4.39 12.41
C LEU A 57 14.58 5.87 12.77
N GLY A 58 13.36 6.26 13.15
CA GLY A 58 13.02 7.65 13.46
C GLY A 58 12.13 8.30 12.38
N PRO A 59 11.90 9.62 12.46
CA PRO A 59 11.10 10.34 11.48
C PRO A 59 11.79 10.36 10.12
N ALA A 60 11.06 10.03 9.07
CA ALA A 60 11.55 10.08 7.70
C ALA A 60 11.72 11.53 7.26
N ALA A 61 12.82 11.82 6.57
CA ALA A 61 12.96 13.04 5.78
C ALA A 61 13.48 12.66 4.38
N ALA A 62 12.64 12.84 3.37
CA ALA A 62 12.88 12.39 2.01
C ALA A 62 14.17 13.01 1.42
N MET A 63 14.86 12.19 0.64
CA MET A 63 16.01 12.55 -0.17
C MET A 63 16.10 11.64 -1.39
N GLU A 64 16.97 12.02 -2.32
CA GLU A 64 17.28 11.22 -3.50
C GLU A 64 18.04 9.93 -3.13
N VAL A 65 17.79 8.86 -3.88
CA VAL A 65 18.53 7.59 -3.75
C VAL A 65 19.95 7.78 -4.27
N GLY A 66 20.92 7.83 -3.36
CA GLY A 66 22.32 8.13 -3.64
C GLY A 66 23.12 6.99 -4.28
N GLY A 67 24.39 7.28 -4.61
CA GLY A 67 25.35 6.32 -5.16
C GLY A 67 25.93 5.30 -4.16
N ASN A 68 25.43 5.31 -2.93
CA ASN A 68 25.77 4.38 -1.85
C ASN A 68 24.94 3.09 -1.87
N TYR A 69 23.87 3.04 -2.67
CA TYR A 69 23.10 1.82 -2.89
C TYR A 69 23.79 0.90 -3.89
N PHE A 70 23.68 -0.42 -3.66
CA PHE A 70 24.22 -1.43 -4.56
C PHE A 70 23.43 -1.47 -5.87
N THR A 71 24.15 -1.57 -6.98
CA THR A 71 23.62 -1.61 -8.35
C THR A 71 23.97 -2.89 -9.10
N SER A 72 24.83 -3.75 -8.54
CA SER A 72 25.09 -5.10 -9.02
C SER A 72 25.63 -5.99 -7.89
N ALA A 73 25.64 -7.30 -8.13
CA ALA A 73 26.15 -8.29 -7.20
C ALA A 73 27.07 -9.29 -7.92
N ARG A 74 28.01 -9.88 -7.17
CA ARG A 74 28.83 -11.01 -7.62
C ARG A 74 28.70 -12.16 -6.61
N PRO A 75 28.22 -13.33 -7.03
CA PRO A 75 27.82 -13.67 -8.39
C PRO A 75 26.45 -13.05 -8.76
N PRO A 76 26.13 -12.86 -10.06
CA PRO A 76 24.97 -12.08 -10.50
C PRO A 76 23.62 -12.66 -10.06
N GLU A 77 23.53 -13.97 -9.80
CA GLU A 77 22.35 -14.64 -9.24
C GLU A 77 21.94 -14.10 -7.87
N CYS A 78 22.88 -13.51 -7.11
CA CYS A 78 22.61 -12.87 -5.82
C CYS A 78 22.00 -11.47 -5.95
N SER A 79 21.70 -11.01 -7.17
CA SER A 79 21.20 -9.65 -7.38
C SER A 79 19.86 -9.40 -6.69
N ALA A 80 18.96 -10.40 -6.69
CA ALA A 80 17.68 -10.30 -5.99
C ALA A 80 17.84 -10.07 -4.48
N ALA A 81 18.88 -10.65 -3.87
CA ALA A 81 19.12 -10.57 -2.44
C ALA A 81 19.78 -9.25 -2.01
N LEU A 82 20.53 -8.59 -2.91
CA LEU A 82 21.37 -7.43 -2.56
C LEU A 82 20.86 -6.08 -3.09
N LEU A 83 20.11 -6.07 -4.20
CA LEU A 83 19.78 -4.83 -4.88
C LEU A 83 18.45 -4.28 -4.39
N PHE A 84 18.50 -3.03 -3.94
CA PHE A 84 17.36 -2.12 -3.91
C PHE A 84 17.21 -1.42 -5.26
N LYS A 85 18.24 -0.65 -5.66
CA LYS A 85 18.25 0.07 -6.92
C LYS A 85 18.37 -0.90 -8.08
N GLY A 86 17.41 -0.86 -8.99
CA GLY A 86 17.39 -1.80 -10.11
C GLY A 86 17.05 -3.23 -9.70
N SER A 87 16.44 -3.44 -8.51
CA SER A 87 16.11 -4.77 -8.01
C SER A 87 15.29 -5.57 -9.04
N PRO A 88 15.66 -6.84 -9.32
CA PRO A 88 14.89 -7.73 -10.18
C PRO A 88 13.62 -8.28 -9.51
N LEU A 89 13.39 -7.95 -8.23
CA LEU A 89 12.22 -8.41 -7.47
C LEU A 89 10.95 -7.64 -7.78
N ARG A 90 11.07 -6.45 -8.38
CA ARG A 90 9.92 -5.65 -8.79
C ARG A 90 9.32 -6.26 -10.05
N PRO A 91 8.02 -6.61 -10.06
CA PRO A 91 7.37 -7.12 -11.25
C PRO A 91 7.53 -6.16 -12.44
N PRO A 92 7.78 -6.65 -13.66
CA PRO A 92 7.90 -5.78 -14.83
C PRO A 92 6.57 -5.16 -15.22
N GLY A 93 6.61 -4.05 -15.97
CA GLY A 93 5.42 -3.45 -16.57
C GLY A 93 4.61 -2.54 -15.65
N SER A 94 5.26 -1.91 -14.67
CA SER A 94 4.65 -0.84 -13.88
C SER A 94 4.23 0.33 -14.77
N SER A 95 3.08 0.93 -14.47
CA SER A 95 2.55 2.12 -15.13
C SER A 95 3.05 3.42 -14.51
N ASP A 96 3.44 3.38 -13.23
CA ASP A 96 4.08 4.49 -12.53
C ASP A 96 5.12 3.92 -11.54
N PHE A 97 6.19 4.68 -11.29
CA PHE A 97 7.30 4.29 -10.44
C PHE A 97 7.86 5.49 -9.68
N ALA A 98 8.13 5.32 -8.40
CA ALA A 98 8.85 6.29 -7.59
C ALA A 98 9.77 5.59 -6.58
N GLU A 99 10.90 6.22 -6.28
CA GLU A 99 11.78 5.81 -5.18
C GLU A 99 12.21 7.02 -4.35
N SER A 100 12.49 6.80 -3.08
CA SER A 100 13.09 7.80 -2.21
C SER A 100 13.96 7.11 -1.17
N ALA A 101 15.11 7.71 -0.90
CA ALA A 101 15.85 7.44 0.32
C ALA A 101 15.39 8.42 1.40
N TYR A 102 15.69 8.13 2.66
CA TYR A 102 15.27 8.94 3.78
C TYR A 102 16.45 9.18 4.71
N ARG A 103 16.62 10.45 5.10
CA ARG A 103 17.42 10.77 6.28
C ARG A 103 16.68 10.20 7.47
N VAL A 104 17.40 9.40 8.25
CA VAL A 104 16.97 8.84 9.52
C VAL A 104 18.04 9.17 10.56
N ASP A 105 17.79 8.88 11.82
CA ASP A 105 18.76 9.17 12.86
C ASP A 105 20.00 8.28 12.70
N GLY A 106 21.20 8.88 12.70
CA GLY A 106 22.46 8.15 12.61
C GLY A 106 22.94 7.83 11.18
N PRO A 107 23.85 6.85 11.02
CA PRO A 107 24.48 6.52 9.73
C PRO A 107 23.67 5.53 8.87
N ALA A 108 22.49 5.11 9.34
CA ALA A 108 21.67 4.14 8.66
C ALA A 108 21.20 4.66 7.29
N LEU A 109 21.11 3.74 6.33
CA LEU A 109 20.54 3.99 5.01
C LEU A 109 19.15 3.40 4.96
N TYR A 110 18.15 4.20 4.63
CA TYR A 110 16.79 3.74 4.47
C TYR A 110 16.21 4.24 3.15
N ALA A 111 15.57 3.35 2.38
CA ALA A 111 14.87 3.70 1.15
C ALA A 111 13.65 2.83 0.89
N GLU A 112 12.70 3.40 0.17
CA GLU A 112 11.51 2.75 -0.38
C GLU A 112 11.43 2.99 -1.88
N SER A 113 10.97 1.99 -2.63
CA SER A 113 10.56 2.15 -4.02
C SER A 113 9.18 1.55 -4.21
N VAL A 114 8.31 2.26 -4.92
CA VAL A 114 6.93 1.87 -5.20
C VAL A 114 6.73 1.78 -6.71
N ASP A 115 6.16 0.67 -7.12
CA ASP A 115 5.68 0.41 -8.48
C ASP A 115 4.16 0.27 -8.46
N VAL A 116 3.46 1.02 -9.31
CA VAL A 116 2.01 0.94 -9.50
C VAL A 116 1.72 0.26 -10.83
N TYR A 117 0.72 -0.60 -10.88
CA TYR A 117 0.37 -1.41 -12.04
C TYR A 117 -1.07 -1.16 -12.48
N SER A 118 -1.28 -1.05 -13.80
CA SER A 118 -2.63 -0.97 -14.38
C SER A 118 -3.42 -2.27 -14.23
N ASN A 119 -2.73 -3.41 -14.15
CA ASN A 119 -3.32 -4.73 -13.99
C ASN A 119 -3.08 -5.26 -12.57
N SER A 120 -4.00 -6.08 -12.08
CA SER A 120 -3.82 -6.73 -10.78
C SER A 120 -2.64 -7.69 -10.83
N LEU A 121 -1.69 -7.50 -9.93
CA LEU A 121 -0.72 -8.48 -9.48
C LEU A 121 -1.41 -9.59 -8.69
N ASN A 122 -0.79 -10.76 -8.66
CA ASN A 122 -1.07 -11.79 -7.66
C ASN A 122 0.00 -11.70 -6.56
N PRO A 123 -0.31 -11.17 -5.36
CA PRO A 123 0.67 -10.98 -4.29
C PRO A 123 1.42 -12.27 -3.90
N HIS A 124 0.70 -13.40 -3.88
CA HIS A 124 1.27 -14.70 -3.58
C HIS A 124 2.34 -15.09 -4.59
N ASP A 125 2.04 -15.02 -5.89
CA ASP A 125 2.96 -15.42 -6.96
C ASP A 125 4.21 -14.53 -6.99
N VAL A 126 4.04 -13.22 -6.78
CA VAL A 126 5.15 -12.26 -6.73
C VAL A 126 6.08 -12.59 -5.57
N VAL A 127 5.53 -12.78 -4.37
CA VAL A 127 6.30 -13.10 -3.17
C VAL A 127 7.00 -14.45 -3.27
N TRP A 128 6.33 -15.50 -3.76
CA TRP A 128 6.97 -16.82 -3.94
C TRP A 128 8.02 -16.84 -5.03
N THR A 129 7.88 -16.01 -6.07
CA THR A 129 8.92 -15.81 -7.07
C THR A 129 10.11 -15.07 -6.48
N GLY A 130 9.86 -14.01 -5.70
CA GLY A 130 10.91 -13.28 -5.00
C GLY A 130 11.65 -14.14 -3.98
N PHE A 131 10.92 -14.96 -3.21
CA PHE A 131 11.50 -15.91 -2.26
C PHE A 131 12.47 -16.87 -2.94
N ARG A 132 12.09 -17.46 -4.08
CA ARG A 132 12.96 -18.35 -4.86
C ARG A 132 14.19 -17.61 -5.39
N ALA A 133 14.05 -16.37 -5.85
CA ALA A 133 15.16 -15.56 -6.34
C ALA A 133 16.15 -15.19 -5.22
N VAL A 134 15.65 -14.79 -4.04
CA VAL A 134 16.49 -14.46 -2.88
C VAL A 134 17.18 -15.69 -2.32
N SER A 135 16.44 -16.78 -2.09
CA SER A 135 16.98 -18.02 -1.52
C SER A 135 17.97 -18.75 -2.45
N GLY A 136 17.95 -18.44 -3.75
CA GLY A 136 18.96 -18.90 -4.71
C GLY A 136 20.33 -18.26 -4.53
N CYS A 137 20.46 -17.19 -3.74
CA CYS A 137 21.75 -16.62 -3.39
C CYS A 137 22.46 -17.49 -2.34
N HIS A 138 23.30 -18.41 -2.80
CA HIS A 138 24.05 -19.32 -1.94
C HIS A 138 25.44 -18.77 -1.61
N GLY A 139 25.81 -18.83 -0.32
CA GLY A 139 27.13 -18.43 0.15
C GLY A 139 27.28 -16.91 0.30
N GLU A 140 28.53 -16.43 0.16
CA GLU A 140 28.83 -15.00 0.20
C GLU A 140 28.65 -14.35 -1.18
N ALA A 141 28.13 -13.13 -1.17
CA ALA A 141 27.97 -12.30 -2.34
C ALA A 141 28.63 -10.95 -2.14
N ILE A 142 29.32 -10.46 -3.15
CA ILE A 142 29.99 -9.15 -3.16
C ILE A 142 29.04 -8.13 -3.78
N PRO A 143 28.49 -7.18 -3.00
CA PRO A 143 27.70 -6.09 -3.54
C PRO A 143 28.61 -5.06 -4.20
N VAL A 144 28.11 -4.37 -5.22
CA VAL A 144 28.84 -3.32 -5.93
C VAL A 144 27.95 -2.11 -6.08
N SER A 145 28.42 -0.96 -5.60
CA SER A 145 27.83 0.36 -5.80
C SER A 145 28.67 1.15 -6.83
N PRO A 146 28.18 2.32 -7.29
CA PRO A 146 29.00 3.26 -8.07
C PRO A 146 30.33 3.64 -7.43
N SER A 147 30.44 3.62 -6.09
CA SER A 147 31.69 3.91 -5.37
C SER A 147 32.65 2.72 -5.29
N GLY A 148 32.22 1.51 -5.68
CA GLY A 148 33.06 0.32 -5.73
C GLY A 148 32.40 -0.91 -5.15
N ALA A 149 33.17 -2.01 -5.08
CA ALA A 149 32.75 -3.22 -4.42
C ALA A 149 32.78 -3.06 -2.89
N PHE A 150 31.76 -3.58 -2.21
CA PHE A 150 31.73 -3.73 -0.76
C PHE A 150 32.33 -5.08 -0.34
N ALA A 151 32.51 -5.28 0.97
CA ALA A 151 32.90 -6.57 1.51
C ALA A 151 31.82 -7.64 1.26
N PRO A 152 32.19 -8.94 1.24
CA PRO A 152 31.21 -10.01 1.06
C PRO A 152 30.11 -9.97 2.12
N MET A 153 28.88 -10.23 1.70
CA MET A 153 27.69 -10.32 2.56
C MET A 153 27.04 -11.68 2.35
N GLN A 154 26.43 -12.22 3.40
CA GLN A 154 25.74 -13.51 3.37
C GLN A 154 24.25 -13.33 3.66
N LEU A 155 23.40 -14.08 2.97
CA LEU A 155 21.99 -14.21 3.32
C LEU A 155 21.87 -14.96 4.65
N SER A 156 21.37 -14.29 5.69
CA SER A 156 21.28 -14.83 7.04
C SER A 156 19.86 -15.15 7.47
N GLU A 157 18.90 -14.35 7.05
CA GLU A 157 17.48 -14.51 7.38
C GLU A 157 16.65 -14.27 6.13
N PHE A 158 15.58 -15.05 5.94
CA PHE A 158 14.60 -14.84 4.88
C PHE A 158 13.30 -15.57 5.21
N ALA A 159 12.17 -14.89 5.03
CA ALA A 159 10.85 -15.41 5.39
C ALA A 159 9.72 -14.74 4.59
N ILE A 160 8.59 -15.43 4.52
CA ILE A 160 7.30 -14.89 4.08
C ILE A 160 6.44 -14.75 5.35
N PRO A 161 6.50 -13.62 6.07
CA PRO A 161 5.81 -13.48 7.36
C PRO A 161 4.28 -13.46 7.22
N GLU A 162 3.77 -12.99 6.07
CA GLU A 162 2.35 -13.00 5.73
C GLU A 162 2.16 -13.02 4.21
N ASP A 163 0.92 -13.24 3.75
CA ASP A 163 0.60 -13.18 2.32
C ASP A 163 0.89 -11.79 1.74
N GLY A 164 1.59 -11.76 0.61
CA GLY A 164 2.03 -10.53 -0.03
C GLY A 164 3.23 -9.84 0.67
N VAL A 165 3.91 -10.48 1.63
CA VAL A 165 5.15 -9.95 2.22
C VAL A 165 6.30 -10.94 2.14
N LEU A 166 7.47 -10.49 1.69
CA LEU A 166 8.75 -11.19 1.76
C LEU A 166 9.74 -10.29 2.52
N ALA A 167 10.47 -10.86 3.46
CA ALA A 167 11.49 -10.16 4.24
C ALA A 167 12.78 -10.98 4.26
N TRP A 168 13.94 -10.33 4.15
CA TRP A 168 15.24 -11.00 4.24
C TRP A 168 16.35 -10.06 4.69
N THR A 169 17.48 -10.64 5.08
CA THR A 169 18.62 -9.92 5.62
C THR A 169 19.92 -10.43 4.98
N MET A 170 20.72 -9.50 4.48
CA MET A 170 22.10 -9.71 4.07
C MET A 170 23.03 -9.16 5.15
N THR A 171 23.95 -9.96 5.66
CA THR A 171 24.83 -9.61 6.77
C THR A 171 26.31 -9.68 6.38
N HIS A 172 27.05 -8.69 6.84
CA HIS A 172 28.49 -8.65 7.01
C HIS A 172 28.77 -8.29 8.49
N PRO A 173 29.90 -8.71 9.11
CA PRO A 173 30.14 -8.50 10.54
C PRO A 173 29.89 -7.08 11.09
N ASN A 174 30.13 -6.05 10.27
CA ASN A 174 29.96 -4.64 10.65
C ASN A 174 28.86 -3.91 9.87
N TRP A 175 28.06 -4.63 9.07
CA TRP A 175 27.05 -4.01 8.22
C TRP A 175 25.95 -4.99 7.87
N THR A 176 24.71 -4.64 8.17
CA THR A 176 23.52 -5.46 7.92
C THR A 176 22.56 -4.67 7.05
N CYS A 177 22.08 -5.29 5.97
CA CYS A 177 21.02 -4.76 5.14
C CYS A 177 19.79 -5.67 5.25
N SER A 178 18.70 -5.12 5.78
CA SER A 178 17.39 -5.75 5.85
C SER A 178 16.54 -5.24 4.70
N TYR A 179 15.87 -6.14 4.00
CA TYR A 179 15.07 -5.85 2.83
C TYR A 179 13.67 -6.41 2.99
N GLY A 180 12.71 -5.76 2.35
CA GLY A 180 11.33 -6.21 2.38
C GLY A 180 10.62 -5.91 1.07
N LEU A 181 9.86 -6.87 0.58
CA LEU A 181 8.96 -6.72 -0.55
C LEU A 181 7.53 -6.89 -0.03
N ALA A 182 6.69 -5.90 -0.27
CA ALA A 182 5.28 -5.87 0.11
C ALA A 182 4.43 -5.65 -1.14
N VAL A 183 3.41 -6.48 -1.34
CA VAL A 183 2.61 -6.50 -2.56
C VAL A 183 1.13 -6.50 -2.21
N VAL A 184 0.39 -5.60 -2.86
CA VAL A 184 -1.07 -5.55 -2.91
C VAL A 184 -1.50 -5.60 -4.38
N PRO A 185 -2.79 -5.78 -4.71
CA PRO A 185 -3.21 -6.06 -6.07
C PRO A 185 -2.69 -5.09 -7.14
N GLN A 186 -2.49 -3.79 -6.88
CA GLN A 186 -1.98 -2.85 -7.89
C GLN A 186 -0.62 -2.25 -7.56
N VAL A 187 0.04 -2.67 -6.48
CA VAL A 187 1.25 -2.01 -5.99
C VAL A 187 2.27 -3.02 -5.48
N ALA A 188 3.53 -2.82 -5.86
CA ALA A 188 4.67 -3.48 -5.23
C ALA A 188 5.56 -2.41 -4.55
N LEU A 189 5.85 -2.63 -3.27
CA LEU A 189 6.76 -1.83 -2.46
C LEU A 189 8.02 -2.65 -2.18
N LEU A 190 9.19 -2.09 -2.44
CA LEU A 190 10.47 -2.62 -2.01
C LEU A 190 11.09 -1.67 -0.97
N ILE A 191 11.59 -2.24 0.12
CA ILE A 191 12.22 -1.55 1.23
C ILE A 191 13.67 -2.02 1.34
N SER A 192 14.58 -1.10 1.64
CA SER A 192 15.95 -1.39 2.03
C SER A 192 16.32 -0.57 3.27
N ALA A 193 16.83 -1.24 4.30
CA ALA A 193 17.32 -0.63 5.52
C ALA A 193 18.70 -1.21 5.85
N CYS A 194 19.75 -0.42 5.76
CA CYS A 194 21.11 -0.85 6.07
C CYS A 194 21.70 -0.07 7.24
N ASP A 195 22.30 -0.77 8.20
CA ASP A 195 22.98 -0.16 9.33
C ASP A 195 24.14 -1.04 9.82
N SER A 196 25.06 -0.43 10.54
CA SER A 196 26.13 -1.07 11.30
C SER A 196 25.63 -1.92 12.46
N ALA A 197 24.46 -1.59 13.03
CA ALA A 197 23.78 -2.40 14.04
C ALA A 197 22.69 -3.26 13.40
N PRO A 198 22.59 -4.57 13.71
CA PRO A 198 21.43 -5.36 13.32
C PRO A 198 20.20 -4.89 14.09
N GLY A 199 19.00 -5.13 13.52
CA GLY A 199 17.75 -4.97 14.27
C GLY A 199 16.67 -4.10 13.63
N PHE A 200 16.80 -3.72 12.35
CA PHE A 200 15.64 -3.13 11.66
C PHE A 200 14.54 -4.21 11.50
N PRO A 201 13.33 -4.01 12.04
CA PRO A 201 12.26 -5.01 12.02
C PRO A 201 11.57 -5.04 10.65
N VAL A 202 12.28 -5.49 9.60
CA VAL A 202 11.83 -5.35 8.21
C VAL A 202 10.56 -6.17 7.95
N ALA A 203 10.41 -7.32 8.59
CA ALA A 203 9.21 -8.16 8.43
C ALA A 203 7.95 -7.44 8.92
N GLU A 204 7.96 -6.95 10.17
CA GLU A 204 6.83 -6.22 10.75
C GLU A 204 6.61 -4.88 10.03
N TRP A 205 7.70 -4.22 9.64
CA TRP A 205 7.62 -2.94 8.96
C TRP A 205 7.04 -3.07 7.54
N SER A 206 7.46 -4.07 6.77
CA SER A 206 6.90 -4.35 5.44
C SER A 206 5.41 -4.70 5.51
N ALA A 207 4.99 -5.50 6.49
CA ALA A 207 3.56 -5.78 6.72
C ALA A 207 2.78 -4.51 7.07
N LYS A 208 3.33 -3.65 7.94
CA LYS A 208 2.73 -2.35 8.26
C LYS A 208 2.63 -1.44 7.03
N ARG A 209 3.68 -1.34 6.23
CA ARG A 209 3.68 -0.52 5.00
C ARG A 209 2.70 -1.07 3.96
N LYS A 210 2.63 -2.40 3.80
CA LYS A 210 1.61 -3.06 2.98
C LYS A 210 0.20 -2.62 3.37
N ALA A 211 -0.15 -2.71 4.65
CA ALA A 211 -1.47 -2.29 5.14
C ALA A 211 -1.74 -0.79 4.93
N GLN A 212 -0.72 0.07 5.07
CA GLN A 212 -0.84 1.50 4.80
C GLN A 212 -1.08 1.81 3.31
N ILE A 213 -0.47 1.05 2.41
CA ILE A 213 -0.68 1.17 0.96
C ILE A 213 -2.06 0.62 0.58
N ASP A 214 -2.41 -0.56 1.07
CA ASP A 214 -3.71 -1.22 0.81
C ASP A 214 -4.89 -0.33 1.21
N ALA A 215 -4.79 0.36 2.35
CA ALA A 215 -5.83 1.30 2.81
C ALA A 215 -6.02 2.53 1.89
N ARG A 216 -5.10 2.77 0.94
CA ARG A 216 -5.11 3.92 0.05
C ARG A 216 -5.46 3.57 -1.38
N THR A 217 -5.36 2.30 -1.78
CA THR A 217 -5.59 1.77 -3.13
C THR A 217 -6.93 1.05 -3.24
#